data_AF-A0A3P9CD19-F1
#
_entry.id   AF-A0A3P9CD19-F1
#
_cell.length_a   1.000
_cell.length_b   1.000
_cell.length_c   1.000
_cell.angle_alpha   90.00
_cell.angle_beta   90.00
_cell.angle_gamma   90.00
#
_symmetry.space_group_name_H-M   'P 1'
#
loop_
_entity.id
_entity.type
_entity.pdbx_description
1 polymer ?
#
loop_
_entity_poly.entity_id
_entity_poly.type
_entity_poly.pdbx_seq_one_letter_code
_entity_poly.pdbx_strand_id
1 'polypeptide(L)'
;MIKSKVDEEDYWHSSKFKAFTFDDEDDELSRLKESRQAVNNIRRLVEEDDDEDDVERVSWSGEPVGSISWSVKETAASSQRADREPAFPKISTDTPSISRSQSGYSLSSLFKGKPKVGNFQTFSDALTDSSVRLYAPELRKPKSEYKDYVSDWSPEETVQRLQQGKAVSLERFRTLQDKLLLLDHAIAAHDGNVITAVLIYLKRTLCKEVLFRELESRQTALRHFIHYLSETQNQRLLLELHRALGRAEDAALLQYKEHLSITDENKRRDFLKNCLSLPFSAEDLAHVQDHYTLLERQIIIEVTDRQAERGGKVEIFQKFPRKALILNMPLITTLYYCCFYHYAEPEGTFSSPLNIRQTFKISEKQYFVTALAARAKLKAWLDVDALFASRNWLGFTRKKSPLSFQRVVDILQKNSAPTHVLQDYVALVDDGELRLTLAQKHKCHDIVISTYRDMKDRQLLLGYRGKVVRGSAEERKIDDLLSNPQIRWKN
;
A
#
# COMPACT_ATOMS: atom_id res chain seq x y z
N MET A 1 24.48 -7.90 -27.90
CA MET A 1 23.79 -7.23 -29.04
C MET A 1 22.35 -7.00 -28.59
N ILE A 2 21.97 -5.73 -28.43
CA ILE A 2 20.73 -5.30 -27.76
C ILE A 2 19.58 -5.31 -28.77
N LYS A 3 18.68 -6.28 -28.63
CA LYS A 3 17.32 -6.33 -29.21
C LYS A 3 16.51 -7.26 -28.30
N SER A 4 15.77 -6.72 -27.33
CA SER A 4 14.84 -7.52 -26.52
C SER A 4 13.56 -6.74 -26.18
N LYS A 5 13.65 -5.42 -25.99
CA LYS A 5 12.49 -4.61 -25.56
C LYS A 5 11.35 -4.43 -26.57
N VAL A 6 11.62 -4.51 -27.88
CA VAL A 6 10.57 -4.29 -28.91
C VAL A 6 9.80 -5.59 -29.21
N ASP A 7 10.47 -6.75 -29.15
CA ASP A 7 9.81 -8.06 -29.28
C ASP A 7 8.95 -8.43 -28.05
N GLU A 8 9.18 -7.78 -26.91
CA GLU A 8 8.45 -8.01 -25.65
C GLU A 8 7.01 -7.48 -25.68
N GLU A 9 6.77 -6.29 -26.24
CA GLU A 9 5.42 -5.72 -26.36
C GLU A 9 4.59 -6.44 -27.42
N ASP A 10 5.19 -6.79 -28.57
CA ASP A 10 4.52 -7.51 -29.65
C ASP A 10 4.06 -8.93 -29.24
N TYR A 11 4.78 -9.61 -28.33
CA TYR A 11 4.37 -10.90 -27.78
C TYR A 11 3.08 -10.80 -26.94
N TRP A 12 2.98 -9.79 -26.08
CA TRP A 12 1.79 -9.59 -25.24
C TRP A 12 0.58 -9.05 -26.02
N HIS A 13 0.83 -8.33 -27.12
CA HIS A 13 -0.22 -7.74 -27.95
C HIS A 13 -0.71 -8.64 -29.10
N SER A 14 -0.01 -9.72 -29.42
CA SER A 14 -0.37 -10.64 -30.51
C SER A 14 -1.28 -11.81 -30.09
N SER A 15 -1.41 -12.10 -28.79
CA SER A 15 -2.29 -13.17 -28.33
C SER A 15 -3.76 -12.76 -28.32
N LYS A 16 -4.60 -13.51 -29.05
CA LYS A 16 -6.07 -13.36 -29.05
C LYS A 16 -6.73 -13.95 -27.78
N PHE A 17 -5.96 -14.59 -26.92
CA PHE A 17 -6.44 -15.25 -25.70
C PHE A 17 -5.70 -14.68 -24.49
N LYS A 18 -6.44 -14.01 -23.60
CA LYS A 18 -5.95 -13.65 -22.27
C LYS A 18 -5.76 -14.93 -21.45
N ALA A 19 -4.65 -15.03 -20.73
CA ALA A 19 -4.44 -16.10 -19.77
C ALA A 19 -5.61 -16.13 -18.77
N PHE A 20 -6.02 -17.33 -18.36
CA PHE A 20 -6.99 -17.47 -17.28
C PHE A 20 -6.28 -17.04 -15.99
N THR A 21 -6.51 -15.81 -15.57
CA THR A 21 -6.12 -15.32 -14.26
C THR A 21 -7.12 -15.87 -13.25
N PHE A 22 -6.64 -16.56 -12.21
CA PHE A 22 -7.47 -16.86 -11.03
C PHE A 22 -7.72 -15.61 -10.16
N ASP A 23 -7.26 -14.43 -10.60
CA ASP A 23 -7.57 -13.12 -10.02
C ASP A 23 -8.96 -12.61 -10.43
N ASP A 24 -10.00 -13.35 -10.05
CA ASP A 24 -11.22 -12.70 -9.57
C ASP A 24 -11.15 -12.69 -8.02
N GLU A 25 -10.07 -12.16 -7.44
CA GLU A 25 -10.06 -11.59 -6.08
C GLU A 25 -9.19 -10.32 -6.06
N ASP A 26 -9.88 -9.19 -6.07
CA ASP A 26 -9.41 -7.81 -6.23
C ASP A 26 -8.65 -7.22 -5.02
N ASP A 27 -8.07 -8.03 -4.13
CA ASP A 27 -7.61 -7.55 -2.82
C ASP A 27 -6.07 -7.41 -2.65
N GLU A 28 -5.25 -8.15 -3.40
CA GLU A 28 -3.78 -8.13 -3.16
C GLU A 28 -3.00 -7.18 -4.09
N LEU A 29 -3.47 -6.99 -5.34
CA LEU A 29 -2.85 -6.06 -6.29
C LEU A 29 -3.12 -4.58 -5.96
N SER A 30 -4.26 -4.30 -5.32
CA SER A 30 -4.67 -2.99 -4.82
C SER A 30 -3.68 -2.46 -3.77
N ARG A 31 -3.23 -3.33 -2.85
CA ARG A 31 -2.24 -3.00 -1.80
C ARG A 31 -0.83 -2.72 -2.34
N LEU A 32 -0.42 -3.43 -3.40
CA LEU A 32 0.88 -3.21 -4.05
C LEU A 32 0.90 -1.97 -4.94
N LYS A 33 -0.22 -1.63 -5.58
CA LYS A 33 -0.38 -0.34 -6.27
C LYS A 33 -0.42 0.82 -5.28
N GLU A 34 -1.11 0.69 -4.14
CA GLU A 34 -1.10 1.70 -3.07
C GLU A 34 0.30 1.88 -2.45
N SER A 35 1.05 0.80 -2.23
CA SER A 35 2.44 0.86 -1.75
C SER A 35 3.39 1.49 -2.77
N ARG A 36 3.26 1.15 -4.06
CA ARG A 36 4.05 1.76 -5.15
C ARG A 36 3.65 3.20 -5.44
N GLN A 37 2.39 3.56 -5.23
CA GLN A 37 1.86 4.93 -5.34
C GLN A 37 2.29 5.77 -4.13
N ALA A 38 2.34 5.22 -2.92
CA ALA A 38 2.92 5.86 -1.74
C ALA A 38 4.44 6.11 -1.89
N VAL A 39 5.18 5.17 -2.50
CA VAL A 39 6.61 5.35 -2.80
C VAL A 39 6.84 6.31 -3.97
N ASN A 40 5.99 6.30 -5.01
CA ASN A 40 6.05 7.28 -6.10
C ASN A 40 5.66 8.69 -5.65
N ASN A 41 4.76 8.84 -4.67
CA ASN A 41 4.44 10.12 -4.04
C ASN A 41 5.63 10.69 -3.26
N ILE A 42 6.53 9.85 -2.73
CA ILE A 42 7.79 10.30 -2.11
C ILE A 42 8.76 10.83 -3.18
N ARG A 43 8.81 10.22 -4.37
CA ARG A 43 9.62 10.71 -5.49
C ARG A 43 9.13 12.06 -6.03
N ARG A 44 7.81 12.26 -6.03
CA ARG A 44 7.16 13.53 -6.42
C ARG A 44 7.35 14.69 -5.41
N LEU A 45 7.96 14.43 -4.25
CA LEU A 45 8.37 15.47 -3.28
C LEU A 45 9.77 16.06 -3.57
N VAL A 46 10.49 15.50 -4.54
CA VAL A 46 11.88 15.86 -4.88
C VAL A 46 11.99 16.53 -6.25
N GLU A 47 11.01 16.30 -7.14
CA GLU A 47 10.91 16.97 -8.43
C GLU A 47 9.90 18.12 -8.27
N GLU A 48 10.40 19.35 -8.33
CA GLU A 48 9.61 20.59 -8.40
C GLU A 48 8.71 20.50 -9.62
N ASP A 49 7.39 20.49 -9.41
CA ASP A 49 6.43 21.08 -10.35
C ASP A 49 5.16 21.46 -9.59
N ASP A 50 4.79 22.72 -9.77
CA ASP A 50 3.56 23.36 -9.29
C ASP A 50 2.34 22.61 -9.84
N ASP A 51 1.58 21.94 -8.97
CA ASP A 51 0.15 21.75 -9.16
C ASP A 51 -0.53 21.61 -7.79
N GLU A 52 -1.53 22.47 -7.60
CA GLU A 52 -2.36 22.60 -6.41
C GLU A 52 -3.17 21.32 -6.12
N ASP A 53 -3.50 21.15 -4.84
CA ASP A 53 -4.52 20.25 -4.29
C ASP A 53 -4.28 18.73 -4.41
N ASP A 54 -3.39 18.20 -3.56
CA ASP A 54 -3.73 17.06 -2.68
C ASP A 54 -2.57 16.73 -1.72
N VAL A 55 -2.61 17.29 -0.50
CA VAL A 55 -1.69 16.92 0.58
C VAL A 55 -2.41 16.17 1.71
N GLU A 56 -2.26 14.85 1.66
CA GLU A 56 -2.48 13.80 2.65
C GLU A 56 -3.07 14.22 4.02
N ARG A 57 -4.27 13.69 4.27
CA ARG A 57 -4.95 13.71 5.56
C ARG A 57 -4.44 12.55 6.42
N VAL A 58 -3.59 12.84 7.40
CA VAL A 58 -3.23 11.87 8.45
C VAL A 58 -4.42 11.70 9.39
N SER A 59 -5.17 10.61 9.22
CA SER A 59 -6.23 10.18 10.14
C SER A 59 -5.69 9.14 11.13
N TRP A 60 -5.82 9.42 12.42
CA TRP A 60 -5.52 8.48 13.50
C TRP A 60 -6.83 7.81 14.00
N SER A 61 -7.44 6.99 13.14
CA SER A 61 -8.66 6.22 13.46
C SER A 61 -8.48 4.70 13.50
N GLY A 62 -7.30 4.14 13.19
CA GLY A 62 -7.09 2.69 13.28
C GLY A 62 -7.89 1.87 12.25
N GLU A 63 -8.42 2.52 11.20
CA GLU A 63 -8.98 1.86 10.03
C GLU A 63 -7.85 1.57 9.02
N PRO A 64 -7.93 0.47 8.25
CA PRO A 64 -7.01 0.21 7.15
C PRO A 64 -7.10 1.35 6.13
N VAL A 65 -5.96 1.90 5.74
CA VAL A 65 -5.90 2.91 4.68
C VAL A 65 -6.20 2.20 3.36
N GLY A 66 -7.41 2.37 2.83
CA GLY A 66 -7.82 1.80 1.55
C GLY A 66 -9.30 1.41 1.46
N SER A 67 -10.24 2.32 1.75
CA SER A 67 -11.64 2.21 1.29
C SER A 67 -12.46 3.43 1.70
N ILE A 68 -12.57 4.43 0.81
CA ILE A 68 -13.72 5.36 0.84
C ILE A 68 -14.28 5.44 -0.58
N SER A 69 -15.32 4.65 -0.83
CA SER A 69 -16.22 4.85 -1.96
C SER A 69 -17.03 6.11 -1.73
N TRP A 70 -16.93 7.08 -2.64
CA TRP A 70 -17.86 8.20 -2.72
C TRP A 70 -19.12 7.74 -3.45
N SER A 71 -20.22 7.52 -2.74
CA SER A 71 -21.55 7.55 -3.34
C SER A 71 -22.04 8.99 -3.39
N VAL A 72 -21.87 9.61 -4.56
CA VAL A 72 -22.57 10.86 -4.91
C VAL A 72 -24.02 10.50 -5.25
N LYS A 73 -24.98 11.04 -4.48
CA LYS A 73 -26.33 11.28 -5.00
C LYS A 73 -26.90 12.58 -4.42
N GLU A 74 -26.69 13.62 -5.22
CA GLU A 74 -27.70 14.56 -5.71
C GLU A 74 -28.59 15.29 -4.70
N THR A 75 -28.35 16.60 -4.63
CA THR A 75 -29.21 17.66 -4.11
C THR A 75 -30.39 17.92 -5.05
N ALA A 76 -31.62 18.02 -4.51
CA ALA A 76 -32.60 19.02 -4.94
C ALA A 76 -33.78 19.15 -3.97
N ALA A 77 -34.15 20.42 -3.73
CA ALA A 77 -35.46 20.95 -3.35
C ALA A 77 -35.86 21.08 -1.86
N SER A 78 -35.75 22.35 -1.43
CA SER A 78 -36.84 23.20 -0.91
C SER A 78 -37.22 23.16 0.59
N SER A 79 -36.78 24.23 1.27
CA SER A 79 -37.56 25.13 2.14
C SER A 79 -38.86 24.62 2.79
N GLN A 80 -38.91 24.60 4.13
CA GLN A 80 -39.77 25.47 4.96
C GLN A 80 -39.59 25.17 6.47
N ARG A 81 -40.15 26.08 7.28
CA ARG A 81 -39.87 26.40 8.69
C ARG A 81 -40.48 25.44 9.74
N ALA A 82 -39.91 25.56 10.95
CA ALA A 82 -40.53 25.55 12.28
C ALA A 82 -40.94 24.24 12.98
N ASP A 83 -40.31 24.05 14.15
CA ASP A 83 -40.80 23.61 15.46
C ASP A 83 -41.54 22.27 15.70
N ARG A 84 -41.18 21.71 16.87
CA ARG A 84 -41.83 20.67 17.70
C ARG A 84 -41.53 19.19 17.45
N GLU A 85 -40.80 18.61 18.41
CA GLU A 85 -41.09 17.29 19.02
C GLU A 85 -42.47 17.30 19.70
N PRO A 86 -43.17 16.17 19.97
CA PRO A 86 -42.58 14.89 20.42
C PRO A 86 -43.28 13.58 19.97
N ALA A 87 -42.71 12.46 20.46
CA ALA A 87 -43.36 11.20 20.88
C ALA A 87 -43.29 9.95 19.96
N PHE A 88 -42.72 8.90 20.56
CA PHE A 88 -42.79 7.47 20.17
C PHE A 88 -44.23 6.94 20.03
N PRO A 89 -44.42 5.85 19.27
CA PRO A 89 -44.75 4.60 19.94
C PRO A 89 -44.09 3.33 19.36
N LYS A 90 -44.30 2.25 20.12
CA LYS A 90 -43.69 0.91 20.13
C LYS A 90 -44.48 -0.12 19.30
N ILE A 91 -43.74 -1.14 18.84
CA ILE A 91 -44.09 -2.58 18.62
C ILE A 91 -45.01 -2.94 17.43
N SER A 92 -44.51 -3.80 16.52
CA SER A 92 -44.98 -5.19 16.32
C SER A 92 -44.25 -5.88 15.16
N THR A 93 -43.67 -7.04 15.49
CA THR A 93 -43.35 -8.15 14.60
C THR A 93 -44.57 -8.61 13.79
N ASP A 94 -44.44 -8.79 12.48
CA ASP A 94 -44.74 -10.06 11.79
C ASP A 94 -44.45 -9.97 10.28
N THR A 95 -43.85 -11.05 9.78
CA THR A 95 -43.52 -11.34 8.38
C THR A 95 -44.74 -11.40 7.45
N PRO A 96 -44.53 -11.11 6.15
CA PRO A 96 -44.94 -12.10 5.16
C PRO A 96 -43.89 -12.39 4.08
N SER A 97 -43.97 -13.63 3.62
CA SER A 97 -43.20 -14.33 2.61
C SER A 97 -43.52 -13.95 1.15
N ILE A 98 -42.66 -14.42 0.23
CA ILE A 98 -42.80 -14.56 -1.25
C ILE A 98 -42.25 -13.34 -2.02
N SER A 99 -41.35 -13.42 -3.00
CA SER A 99 -40.90 -14.50 -3.91
C SER A 99 -39.43 -14.29 -4.31
N ARG A 100 -38.65 -15.37 -4.34
CA ARG A 100 -37.30 -15.43 -4.92
C ARG A 100 -37.42 -15.78 -6.41
N SER A 101 -37.01 -14.87 -7.28
CA SER A 101 -36.67 -15.17 -8.68
C SER A 101 -35.28 -15.80 -8.76
N GLN A 102 -35.23 -16.91 -9.49
CA GLN A 102 -34.09 -17.80 -9.68
C GLN A 102 -33.06 -17.19 -10.66
N SER A 103 -31.79 -17.24 -10.30
CA SER A 103 -30.68 -17.30 -11.25
C SER A 103 -29.64 -18.25 -10.67
N GLY A 104 -29.70 -19.51 -11.13
CA GLY A 104 -28.91 -20.61 -10.62
C GLY A 104 -27.64 -20.82 -11.43
N TYR A 105 -26.49 -20.78 -10.77
CA TYR A 105 -25.32 -21.60 -11.06
C TYR A 105 -24.60 -21.85 -9.72
N SER A 106 -24.76 -23.05 -9.15
CA SER A 106 -24.07 -23.47 -7.92
C SER A 106 -23.40 -24.82 -8.15
N LEU A 107 -22.07 -24.83 -8.04
CA LEU A 107 -21.17 -25.96 -8.27
C LEU A 107 -21.02 -26.82 -7.02
N SER A 108 -22.06 -27.57 -6.63
CA SER A 108 -22.01 -28.45 -5.45
C SER A 108 -22.37 -29.91 -5.70
N SER A 109 -22.26 -30.41 -6.94
CA SER A 109 -22.54 -31.81 -7.28
C SER A 109 -21.32 -32.72 -7.49
N LEU A 110 -20.10 -32.31 -7.14
CA LEU A 110 -18.89 -33.08 -7.44
C LEU A 110 -18.26 -33.85 -6.27
N PHE A 111 -18.79 -33.79 -5.05
CA PHE A 111 -18.27 -34.57 -3.93
C PHE A 111 -19.37 -35.15 -3.04
N LYS A 112 -19.81 -36.37 -3.35
CA LYS A 112 -20.35 -37.32 -2.37
C LYS A 112 -20.32 -38.75 -2.91
N GLY A 113 -19.23 -39.45 -2.61
CA GLY A 113 -19.21 -40.90 -2.62
C GLY A 113 -19.95 -41.46 -1.39
N LYS A 114 -20.66 -42.57 -1.58
CA LYS A 114 -21.03 -43.50 -0.50
C LYS A 114 -20.88 -44.94 -1.00
N PRO A 115 -20.31 -45.85 -0.19
CA PRO A 115 -20.25 -47.28 -0.48
C PRO A 115 -21.44 -48.02 0.14
N LYS A 116 -21.87 -49.13 -0.46
CA LYS A 116 -22.47 -50.24 0.30
C LYS A 116 -22.37 -51.59 -0.42
N VAL A 117 -21.93 -52.56 0.36
CA VAL A 117 -21.67 -53.99 0.11
C VAL A 117 -22.97 -54.81 0.24
N GLY A 118 -23.08 -55.93 -0.49
CA GLY A 118 -23.66 -57.16 0.07
C GLY A 118 -24.61 -58.03 -0.80
N ASN A 119 -24.02 -59.07 -1.40
CA ASN A 119 -24.48 -60.47 -1.58
C ASN A 119 -25.51 -60.93 -2.64
N PHE A 120 -24.96 -61.62 -3.66
CA PHE A 120 -25.17 -63.00 -4.15
C PHE A 120 -26.55 -63.70 -4.11
N GLN A 121 -26.98 -64.19 -5.29
CA GLN A 121 -27.30 -65.61 -5.55
C GLN A 121 -27.24 -65.94 -7.07
N THR A 122 -27.00 -67.20 -7.41
CA THR A 122 -26.46 -67.73 -8.67
C THR A 122 -27.43 -68.74 -9.34
N PHE A 123 -27.23 -68.96 -10.67
CA PHE A 123 -27.68 -70.07 -11.55
C PHE A 123 -29.12 -70.01 -12.10
N SER A 124 -29.47 -70.44 -13.32
CA SER A 124 -28.86 -70.63 -14.65
C SER A 124 -29.97 -71.18 -15.58
N ASP A 125 -29.88 -70.89 -16.88
CA ASP A 125 -30.55 -71.55 -18.04
C ASP A 125 -32.09 -71.57 -18.16
N ALA A 126 -32.62 -70.94 -19.22
CA ALA A 126 -33.02 -71.65 -20.43
C ALA A 126 -33.85 -70.73 -21.36
N LEU A 127 -33.52 -70.80 -22.64
CA LEU A 127 -34.12 -70.10 -23.77
C LEU A 127 -35.58 -70.50 -23.98
N THR A 128 -36.48 -69.53 -24.23
CA THR A 128 -37.59 -69.66 -25.18
C THR A 128 -38.11 -68.29 -25.60
N ASP A 129 -38.74 -68.32 -26.76
CA ASP A 129 -38.91 -67.30 -27.79
C ASP A 129 -40.02 -66.26 -27.52
N SER A 130 -39.93 -65.16 -28.28
CA SER A 130 -41.02 -64.29 -28.74
C SER A 130 -41.55 -63.12 -27.87
N SER A 131 -41.18 -61.93 -28.38
CA SER A 131 -41.98 -60.70 -28.52
C SER A 131 -42.26 -59.84 -27.27
N VAL A 132 -41.68 -58.63 -27.24
CA VAL A 132 -42.40 -57.36 -27.54
C VAL A 132 -41.45 -56.18 -27.27
N ARG A 133 -41.46 -55.27 -28.25
CA ARG A 133 -40.74 -53.99 -28.40
C ARG A 133 -40.54 -53.17 -27.10
N LEU A 134 -39.31 -52.73 -26.87
CA LEU A 134 -39.02 -51.40 -26.33
C LEU A 134 -37.87 -50.77 -27.13
N TYR A 135 -38.19 -49.62 -27.74
CA TYR A 135 -37.25 -48.75 -28.44
C TYR A 135 -36.18 -48.22 -27.46
N ALA A 136 -34.93 -48.63 -27.64
CA ALA A 136 -33.78 -47.89 -27.15
C ALA A 136 -33.01 -47.37 -28.37
N PRO A 137 -32.93 -46.04 -28.60
CA PRO A 137 -31.99 -45.52 -29.56
C PRO A 137 -30.59 -45.84 -29.03
N GLU A 138 -29.80 -46.59 -29.80
CA GLU A 138 -28.38 -46.70 -29.53
C GLU A 138 -27.80 -45.27 -29.47
N LEU A 139 -27.41 -44.83 -28.28
CA LEU A 139 -26.46 -43.73 -28.10
C LEU A 139 -25.10 -44.22 -28.59
N ARG A 140 -24.95 -44.36 -29.92
CA ARG A 140 -23.65 -44.30 -30.57
C ARG A 140 -23.11 -42.91 -30.30
N LYS A 141 -22.30 -42.79 -29.25
CA LYS A 141 -21.35 -41.67 -29.13
C LYS A 141 -20.66 -41.53 -30.49
N PRO A 142 -20.60 -40.32 -31.08
CA PRO A 142 -20.05 -40.16 -32.40
C PRO A 142 -18.62 -40.73 -32.42
N LYS A 143 -18.32 -41.59 -33.40
CA LYS A 143 -17.01 -42.24 -33.60
C LYS A 143 -15.83 -41.24 -33.65
N SER A 144 -16.09 -39.93 -33.74
CA SER A 144 -15.12 -38.85 -33.67
C SER A 144 -14.50 -38.68 -32.28
N GLU A 145 -15.23 -38.88 -31.17
CA GLU A 145 -14.65 -38.77 -29.82
C GLU A 145 -13.68 -39.91 -29.49
N TYR A 146 -13.88 -41.09 -30.09
CA TYR A 146 -12.99 -42.24 -29.91
C TYR A 146 -11.66 -42.10 -30.67
N LYS A 147 -11.63 -41.33 -31.76
CA LYS A 147 -10.39 -41.01 -32.48
C LYS A 147 -9.49 -40.05 -31.71
N ASP A 148 -10.07 -39.19 -30.87
CA ASP A 148 -9.32 -38.18 -30.12
C ASP A 148 -8.46 -38.80 -29.00
N TYR A 149 -8.84 -39.97 -28.47
CA TYR A 149 -8.05 -40.70 -27.45
C TYR A 149 -6.93 -41.57 -28.02
N VAL A 150 -7.05 -42.00 -29.29
CA VAL A 150 -6.21 -43.08 -29.86
C VAL A 150 -5.26 -42.60 -30.97
N SER A 151 -5.43 -41.40 -31.53
CA SER A 151 -4.58 -40.91 -32.63
C SER A 151 -3.19 -40.45 -32.18
N ASP A 152 -2.17 -40.79 -32.96
CA ASP A 152 -0.79 -40.31 -32.82
C ASP A 152 -0.68 -38.88 -33.35
N TRP A 153 -1.00 -37.90 -32.51
CA TRP A 153 -0.90 -36.49 -32.86
C TRP A 153 0.56 -36.02 -32.80
N SER A 154 0.96 -35.18 -33.74
CA SER A 154 2.25 -34.49 -33.66
C SER A 154 2.27 -33.51 -32.46
N PRO A 155 3.45 -33.06 -32.01
CA PRO A 155 3.57 -31.99 -31.02
C PRO A 155 2.74 -30.74 -31.38
N GLU A 156 2.78 -30.33 -32.65
CA GLU A 156 2.04 -29.18 -33.19
C GLU A 156 0.53 -29.39 -33.10
N GLU A 157 0.04 -30.55 -33.55
CA GLU A 157 -1.39 -30.89 -33.50
C GLU A 157 -1.88 -30.97 -32.05
N THR A 158 -1.05 -31.50 -31.16
CA THR A 158 -1.36 -31.56 -29.71
C THR A 158 -1.51 -30.16 -29.13
N VAL A 159 -0.59 -29.24 -29.44
CA VAL A 159 -0.65 -27.84 -29.01
C VAL A 159 -1.89 -27.15 -29.57
N GLN A 160 -2.20 -27.33 -30.85
CA GLN A 160 -3.39 -26.74 -31.48
C GLN A 160 -4.68 -27.24 -30.81
N ARG A 161 -4.75 -28.52 -30.43
CA ARG A 161 -5.88 -29.07 -29.69
C ARG A 161 -5.98 -28.51 -28.27
N LEU A 162 -4.85 -28.34 -27.58
CA LEU A 162 -4.82 -27.69 -26.27
C LEU A 162 -5.35 -26.25 -26.33
N GLN A 163 -4.96 -25.47 -27.34
CA GLN A 163 -5.50 -24.11 -27.56
C GLN A 163 -7.02 -24.11 -27.80
N GLN A 164 -7.54 -25.18 -28.41
CA GLN A 164 -8.98 -25.38 -28.63
C GLN A 164 -9.71 -25.93 -27.40
N GLY A 165 -9.02 -26.12 -26.26
CA GLY A 165 -9.59 -26.69 -25.04
C GLY A 165 -9.97 -28.17 -25.16
N LYS A 166 -9.44 -28.88 -26.16
CA LYS A 166 -9.74 -30.30 -26.39
C LYS A 166 -8.88 -31.19 -25.48
N ALA A 167 -9.46 -32.30 -25.03
CA ALA A 167 -8.72 -33.29 -24.27
C ALA A 167 -7.61 -33.94 -25.13
N VAL A 168 -6.38 -33.96 -24.62
CA VAL A 168 -5.23 -34.61 -25.25
C VAL A 168 -4.49 -35.47 -24.22
N SER A 169 -3.87 -36.57 -24.67
CA SER A 169 -3.01 -37.39 -23.82
C SER A 169 -1.54 -37.04 -24.06
N LEU A 170 -0.87 -36.50 -23.04
CA LEU A 170 0.55 -36.16 -23.10
C LEU A 170 1.48 -37.34 -22.84
N GLU A 171 0.95 -38.49 -22.37
CA GLU A 171 1.74 -39.68 -22.01
C GLU A 171 2.47 -40.36 -23.19
N ARG A 172 2.21 -39.91 -24.42
CA ARG A 172 2.90 -40.37 -25.63
C ARG A 172 4.27 -39.73 -25.83
N PHE A 173 4.49 -38.53 -25.32
CA PHE A 173 5.79 -37.83 -25.40
C PHE A 173 6.73 -38.42 -24.34
N ARG A 174 7.33 -39.58 -24.66
CA ARG A 174 8.07 -40.37 -23.67
C ARG A 174 9.53 -39.94 -23.54
N THR A 175 10.19 -39.68 -24.66
CA THR A 175 11.61 -39.32 -24.65
C THR A 175 11.79 -37.88 -24.21
N LEU A 176 12.97 -37.53 -23.70
CA LEU A 176 13.29 -36.13 -23.37
C LEU A 176 13.14 -35.23 -24.61
N GLN A 177 13.59 -35.72 -25.77
CA GLN A 177 13.49 -34.98 -27.03
C GLN A 177 12.05 -34.66 -27.40
N ASP A 178 11.15 -35.65 -27.34
CA ASP A 178 9.73 -35.46 -27.67
C ASP A 178 9.05 -34.45 -26.73
N LYS A 179 9.40 -34.52 -25.44
CA LYS A 179 8.91 -33.62 -24.40
C LYS A 179 9.35 -32.17 -24.60
N LEU A 180 10.62 -31.97 -24.97
CA LEU A 180 11.17 -30.65 -25.23
C LEU A 180 10.62 -30.07 -26.54
N LEU A 181 10.45 -30.90 -27.57
CA LEU A 181 9.82 -30.49 -28.82
C LEU A 181 8.38 -30.01 -28.57
N LEU A 182 7.60 -30.76 -27.78
CA LEU A 182 6.26 -30.34 -27.36
C LEU A 182 6.27 -28.97 -26.63
N LEU A 183 7.23 -28.76 -25.74
CA LEU A 183 7.38 -27.48 -25.05
C LEU A 183 7.73 -26.34 -26.02
N ASP A 184 8.63 -26.58 -26.97
CA ASP A 184 9.05 -25.59 -27.96
C ASP A 184 7.87 -25.18 -28.86
N HIS A 185 7.01 -26.13 -29.27
CA HIS A 185 5.77 -25.80 -29.98
C HIS A 185 4.76 -25.05 -29.10
N ALA A 186 4.64 -25.39 -27.82
CA ALA A 186 3.77 -24.66 -26.90
C ALA A 186 4.24 -23.20 -26.72
N ILE A 187 5.56 -22.97 -26.64
CA ILE A 187 6.14 -21.61 -26.58
C ILE A 187 5.85 -20.84 -27.88
N ALA A 188 6.05 -21.48 -29.03
CA ALA A 188 5.79 -20.88 -30.34
C ALA A 188 4.31 -20.53 -30.58
N ALA A 189 3.39 -21.22 -29.90
CA ALA A 189 1.96 -20.97 -29.98
C ALA A 189 1.49 -19.76 -29.16
N HIS A 190 2.36 -19.19 -28.32
CA HIS A 190 2.11 -17.98 -27.53
C HIS A 190 0.86 -18.03 -26.64
N ASP A 191 0.47 -19.23 -26.20
CA ASP A 191 -0.65 -19.47 -25.29
C ASP A 191 -0.13 -19.89 -23.90
N GLY A 192 -0.26 -18.98 -22.94
CA GLY A 192 0.23 -19.20 -21.57
C GLY A 192 -0.44 -20.38 -20.86
N ASN A 193 -1.69 -20.70 -21.18
CA ASN A 193 -2.39 -21.85 -20.59
C ASN A 193 -1.80 -23.15 -21.13
N VAL A 194 -1.50 -23.20 -22.43
CA VAL A 194 -0.90 -24.37 -23.07
C VAL A 194 0.54 -24.58 -22.60
N ILE A 195 1.35 -23.52 -22.54
CA ILE A 195 2.71 -23.58 -21.99
C ILE A 195 2.67 -24.12 -20.55
N THR A 196 1.79 -23.60 -19.71
CA THR A 196 1.66 -24.03 -18.31
C THR A 196 1.19 -25.49 -18.20
N ALA A 197 0.23 -25.91 -19.04
CA ALA A 197 -0.24 -27.30 -19.07
C ALA A 197 0.88 -28.29 -19.43
N VAL A 198 1.70 -27.96 -20.44
CA VAL A 198 2.87 -28.75 -20.81
C VAL A 198 3.90 -28.77 -19.67
N LEU A 199 4.18 -27.62 -19.04
CA LEU A 199 5.09 -27.54 -17.89
C LEU A 199 4.65 -28.39 -16.70
N ILE A 200 3.35 -28.45 -16.41
CA ILE A 200 2.80 -29.34 -15.37
C ILE A 200 3.08 -30.81 -15.71
N TYR A 201 2.90 -31.20 -16.97
CA TYR A 201 3.24 -32.54 -17.44
C TYR A 201 4.74 -32.85 -17.33
N LEU A 202 5.59 -31.90 -17.71
CA LEU A 202 7.05 -32.04 -17.58
C LEU A 202 7.47 -32.16 -16.10
N LYS A 203 6.92 -31.33 -15.22
CA LYS A 203 7.12 -31.41 -13.76
C LYS A 203 6.76 -32.78 -13.18
N ARG A 204 5.75 -33.46 -13.72
CA ARG A 204 5.33 -34.80 -13.27
C ARG A 204 6.23 -35.91 -13.78
N THR A 205 6.82 -35.74 -14.97
CA THR A 205 7.44 -36.85 -15.71
C THR A 205 8.95 -36.75 -15.90
N LEU A 206 9.56 -35.61 -15.55
CA LEU A 206 11.02 -35.41 -15.57
C LEU A 206 11.56 -35.30 -14.14
N CYS A 207 12.82 -35.69 -13.95
CA CYS A 207 13.54 -35.32 -12.73
C CYS A 207 13.81 -33.80 -12.72
N LYS A 208 13.83 -33.22 -11.53
CA LYS A 208 13.92 -31.76 -11.36
C LYS A 208 15.21 -31.19 -11.93
N GLU A 209 16.32 -31.90 -11.82
CA GLU A 209 17.63 -31.46 -12.33
C GLU A 209 17.62 -31.32 -13.85
N VAL A 210 17.00 -32.27 -14.55
CA VAL A 210 16.82 -32.19 -16.01
C VAL A 210 15.86 -31.07 -16.35
N LEU A 211 14.71 -30.99 -15.68
CA LEU A 211 13.73 -29.94 -15.94
C LEU A 211 14.34 -28.53 -15.78
N PHE A 212 15.07 -28.29 -14.70
CA PHE A 212 15.67 -26.99 -14.42
C PHE A 212 16.71 -26.61 -15.48
N ARG A 213 17.59 -27.54 -15.84
CA ARG A 213 18.59 -27.33 -16.90
C ARG A 213 17.94 -27.00 -18.25
N GLU A 214 16.89 -27.72 -18.63
CA GLU A 214 16.23 -27.48 -19.92
C GLU A 214 15.42 -26.17 -19.95
N LEU A 215 14.91 -25.71 -18.79
CA LEU A 215 14.21 -24.44 -18.67
C LEU A 215 15.16 -23.23 -18.68
N GLU A 216 16.41 -23.38 -18.25
CA GLU A 216 17.42 -22.31 -18.26
C GLU A 216 17.60 -21.71 -19.66
N SER A 217 17.54 -22.53 -20.71
CA SER A 217 17.63 -22.06 -22.11
C SER A 217 16.31 -21.50 -22.67
N ARG A 218 15.17 -21.72 -21.98
CA ARG A 218 13.82 -21.40 -22.46
C ARG A 218 13.13 -20.39 -21.55
N GLN A 219 13.57 -19.13 -21.61
CA GLN A 219 13.16 -18.08 -20.68
C GLN A 219 11.63 -17.84 -20.60
N THR A 220 10.89 -17.99 -21.70
CA THR A 220 9.43 -17.89 -21.68
C THR A 220 8.80 -19.01 -20.85
N ALA A 221 9.17 -20.26 -21.08
CA ALA A 221 8.71 -21.39 -20.30
C ALA A 221 9.16 -21.30 -18.83
N LEU A 222 10.38 -20.85 -18.56
CA LEU A 222 10.87 -20.65 -17.21
C LEU A 222 10.04 -19.61 -16.44
N ARG A 223 9.68 -18.48 -17.06
CA ARG A 223 8.81 -17.47 -16.44
C ARG A 223 7.43 -18.03 -16.11
N HIS A 224 6.82 -18.78 -17.03
CA HIS A 224 5.55 -19.47 -16.76
C HIS A 224 5.67 -20.48 -15.63
N PHE A 225 6.80 -21.21 -15.56
CA PHE A 225 7.03 -22.19 -14.51
C PHE A 225 7.22 -21.54 -13.14
N ILE A 226 8.00 -20.46 -13.04
CA ILE A 226 8.16 -19.67 -11.82
C ILE A 226 6.80 -19.16 -11.35
N HIS A 227 6.02 -18.55 -12.25
CA HIS A 227 4.69 -18.05 -11.91
C HIS A 227 3.78 -19.17 -11.40
N TYR A 228 3.71 -20.30 -12.11
CA TYR A 228 2.94 -21.48 -11.67
C TYR A 228 3.34 -21.97 -10.27
N LEU A 229 4.65 -22.03 -9.97
CA LEU A 229 5.13 -22.45 -8.65
C LEU A 229 4.79 -21.45 -7.55
N SER A 230 4.82 -20.15 -7.86
CA SER A 230 4.41 -19.07 -6.94
C SER A 230 2.91 -19.17 -6.62
N GLU A 231 2.06 -19.28 -7.65
CA GLU A 231 0.60 -19.37 -7.50
C GLU A 231 0.16 -20.63 -6.75
N THR A 232 0.81 -21.76 -7.02
CA THR A 232 0.53 -23.02 -6.33
C THR A 232 1.19 -23.14 -4.96
N GLN A 233 1.85 -22.08 -4.48
CA GLN A 233 2.59 -22.01 -3.21
C GLN A 233 3.62 -23.14 -3.03
N ASN A 234 4.20 -23.62 -4.14
CA ASN A 234 5.24 -24.65 -4.09
C ASN A 234 6.62 -24.04 -3.81
N GLN A 235 6.73 -23.38 -2.66
CA GLN A 235 7.88 -22.57 -2.26
C GLN A 235 9.18 -23.37 -2.23
N ARG A 236 9.13 -24.62 -1.77
CA ARG A 236 10.31 -25.50 -1.73
C ARG A 236 10.89 -25.72 -3.13
N LEU A 237 10.06 -26.07 -4.11
CA LEU A 237 10.53 -26.32 -5.47
C LEU A 237 10.98 -25.03 -6.15
N LEU A 238 10.29 -23.91 -5.89
CA LEU A 238 10.67 -22.59 -6.40
C LEU A 238 12.05 -22.17 -5.87
N LEU A 239 12.31 -22.38 -4.58
CA LEU A 239 13.60 -22.11 -3.96
C LEU A 239 14.72 -22.99 -4.54
N GLU A 240 14.45 -24.28 -4.74
CA GLU A 240 15.38 -25.20 -5.42
C GLU A 240 15.68 -24.76 -6.86
N LEU A 241 14.66 -24.28 -7.60
CA LEU A 241 14.80 -23.75 -8.96
C LEU A 241 15.70 -22.49 -8.98
N HIS A 242 15.42 -21.50 -8.14
CA HIS A 242 16.25 -20.28 -8.09
C HIS A 242 17.71 -20.60 -7.75
N ARG A 243 17.95 -21.52 -6.81
CA ARG A 243 19.32 -21.97 -6.48
C ARG A 243 20.00 -22.67 -7.65
N ALA A 244 19.30 -23.55 -8.36
CA ALA A 244 19.85 -24.26 -9.52
C ALA A 244 20.22 -23.32 -10.67
N LEU A 245 19.49 -22.21 -10.82
CA LEU A 245 19.73 -21.18 -11.83
C LEU A 245 20.76 -20.12 -11.39
N GLY A 246 21.39 -20.28 -10.23
CA GLY A 246 22.31 -19.27 -9.68
C GLY A 246 21.65 -17.95 -9.27
N ARG A 247 20.31 -17.91 -9.16
CA ARG A 247 19.53 -16.73 -8.76
C ARG A 247 19.44 -16.63 -7.24
N ALA A 248 20.59 -16.40 -6.62
CA ALA A 248 20.72 -16.36 -5.15
C ALA A 248 19.89 -15.25 -4.51
N GLU A 249 19.78 -14.08 -5.16
CA GLU A 249 18.99 -12.94 -4.68
C GLU A 249 17.49 -13.25 -4.66
N ASP A 250 16.95 -13.81 -5.74
CA ASP A 250 15.55 -14.26 -5.79
C ASP A 250 15.24 -15.29 -4.68
N ALA A 251 16.17 -16.23 -4.45
CA ALA A 251 16.06 -17.23 -3.40
C ALA A 251 16.11 -16.59 -1.99
N ALA A 252 16.91 -15.54 -1.82
CA ALA A 252 16.99 -14.78 -0.56
C ALA A 252 15.71 -13.98 -0.31
N LEU A 253 15.17 -13.31 -1.33
CA LEU A 253 13.91 -12.57 -1.27
C LEU A 253 12.71 -13.48 -0.98
N LEU A 254 12.66 -14.66 -1.60
CA LEU A 254 11.60 -15.63 -1.35
C LEU A 254 11.59 -16.10 0.11
N GLN A 255 12.77 -16.39 0.67
CA GLN A 255 12.90 -16.74 2.08
C GLN A 255 12.56 -15.55 2.99
N TYR A 256 13.03 -14.34 2.64
CA TYR A 256 12.70 -13.14 3.40
C TYR A 256 11.19 -12.90 3.50
N LYS A 257 10.43 -13.14 2.42
CA LYS A 257 8.95 -12.99 2.41
C LYS A 257 8.25 -13.80 3.50
N GLU A 258 8.86 -14.86 4.03
CA GLU A 258 8.27 -15.68 5.11
C GLU A 258 8.01 -14.88 6.39
N HIS A 259 8.71 -13.75 6.63
CA HIS A 259 8.46 -12.89 7.79
C HIS A 259 7.02 -12.39 7.88
N LEU A 260 6.33 -12.22 6.75
CA LEU A 260 4.94 -11.77 6.66
C LEU A 260 3.96 -12.77 7.30
N SER A 261 4.33 -14.05 7.35
CA SER A 261 3.52 -15.11 7.96
C SER A 261 3.74 -15.28 9.47
N ILE A 262 4.80 -14.66 10.02
CA ILE A 262 5.16 -14.79 11.44
C ILE A 262 4.36 -13.78 12.25
N THR A 263 3.46 -14.23 13.12
CA THR A 263 2.58 -13.36 13.91
C THR A 263 3.22 -12.80 15.20
N ASP A 264 4.16 -13.53 15.79
CA ASP A 264 4.86 -13.10 17.01
C ASP A 264 6.06 -12.22 16.65
N GLU A 265 6.11 -11.01 17.22
CA GLU A 265 7.11 -10.01 16.85
C GLU A 265 8.53 -10.36 17.31
N ASN A 266 8.70 -11.10 18.41
CA ASN A 266 10.02 -11.56 18.83
C ASN A 266 10.53 -12.64 17.88
N LYS A 267 9.67 -13.59 17.49
CA LYS A 267 10.00 -14.59 16.48
C LYS A 267 10.27 -13.95 15.12
N ARG A 268 9.50 -12.93 14.73
CA ARG A 268 9.72 -12.18 13.49
C ARG A 268 11.05 -11.45 13.52
N ARG A 269 11.40 -10.77 14.61
CA ARG A 269 12.72 -10.16 14.83
C ARG A 269 13.84 -11.19 14.70
N ASP A 270 13.73 -12.32 15.38
CA ASP A 270 14.77 -13.37 15.35
C ASP A 270 14.90 -13.98 13.95
N PHE A 271 13.79 -14.14 13.23
CA PHE A 271 13.78 -14.54 11.83
C PHE A 271 14.51 -13.53 10.94
N LEU A 272 14.18 -12.23 11.04
CA LEU A 272 14.86 -11.16 10.29
C LEU A 272 16.36 -11.13 10.58
N LYS A 273 16.76 -11.38 11.82
CA LYS A 273 18.18 -11.52 12.20
C LYS A 273 18.87 -12.65 11.43
N ASN A 274 18.20 -13.80 11.30
CA ASN A 274 18.71 -14.93 10.55
C ASN A 274 18.79 -14.60 9.04
N CYS A 275 17.85 -13.80 8.51
CA CYS A 275 17.89 -13.35 7.12
C CYS A 275 19.16 -12.56 6.78
N LEU A 276 19.84 -11.93 7.74
CA LEU A 276 21.10 -11.21 7.50
C LEU A 276 22.23 -12.12 6.98
N SER A 277 22.10 -13.44 7.14
CA SER A 277 23.03 -14.44 6.60
C SER A 277 22.71 -14.88 5.17
N LEU A 278 21.57 -14.44 4.61
CA LEU A 278 21.18 -14.78 3.25
C LEU A 278 22.00 -13.99 2.22
N PRO A 279 22.19 -14.55 1.01
CA PRO A 279 23.02 -13.94 -0.03
C PRO A 279 22.28 -12.81 -0.76
N PHE A 280 21.97 -11.73 -0.05
CA PHE A 280 21.43 -10.50 -0.63
C PHE A 280 22.49 -9.69 -1.37
N SER A 281 22.04 -8.83 -2.28
CA SER A 281 22.83 -7.70 -2.74
C SER A 281 23.20 -6.79 -1.54
N ALA A 282 24.24 -5.97 -1.66
CA ALA A 282 24.65 -5.08 -0.58
C ALA A 282 23.54 -4.05 -0.23
N GLU A 283 22.76 -3.64 -1.22
CA GLU A 283 21.64 -2.72 -1.05
C GLU A 283 20.47 -3.39 -0.32
N ASP A 284 20.05 -4.58 -0.77
CA ASP A 284 18.97 -5.33 -0.11
C ASP A 284 19.34 -5.74 1.32
N LEU A 285 20.60 -6.13 1.55
CA LEU A 285 21.08 -6.47 2.89
C LEU A 285 20.98 -5.27 3.83
N ALA A 286 21.28 -4.06 3.36
CA ALA A 286 21.13 -2.84 4.15
C ALA A 286 19.66 -2.61 4.52
N HIS A 287 18.72 -2.85 3.61
CA HIS A 287 17.29 -2.76 3.90
C HIS A 287 16.80 -3.81 4.91
N VAL A 288 17.27 -5.06 4.80
CA VAL A 288 16.94 -6.12 5.77
C VAL A 288 17.52 -5.81 7.15
N GLN A 289 18.75 -5.27 7.20
CA GLN A 289 19.40 -4.81 8.42
C GLN A 289 18.61 -3.68 9.08
N ASP A 290 18.20 -2.66 8.32
CA ASP A 290 17.39 -1.56 8.84
C ASP A 290 16.02 -2.05 9.34
N HIS A 291 15.39 -3.01 8.65
CA HIS A 291 14.14 -3.61 9.09
C HIS A 291 14.30 -4.36 10.42
N TYR A 292 15.31 -5.22 10.54
CA TYR A 292 15.64 -5.91 11.79
C TYR A 292 15.86 -4.91 12.94
N THR A 293 16.72 -3.91 12.71
CA THR A 293 17.09 -2.90 13.71
C THR A 293 15.89 -2.05 14.12
N LEU A 294 14.98 -1.73 13.19
CA LEU A 294 13.76 -1.00 13.50
C LEU A 294 12.79 -1.82 14.34
N LEU A 295 12.53 -3.08 13.98
CA LEU A 295 11.62 -3.95 14.73
C LEU A 295 12.16 -4.23 16.14
N GLU A 296 13.45 -4.50 16.28
CA GLU A 296 14.10 -4.67 17.59
C GLU A 296 13.90 -3.45 18.48
N ARG A 297 14.14 -2.25 17.94
CA ARG A 297 13.90 -0.98 18.63
C ARG A 297 12.42 -0.81 19.01
N GLN A 298 11.49 -1.06 18.08
CA GLN A 298 10.06 -0.93 18.32
C GLN A 298 9.58 -1.86 19.44
N ILE A 299 10.08 -3.10 19.51
CA ILE A 299 9.77 -4.04 20.59
C ILE A 299 10.19 -3.46 21.94
N ILE A 300 11.40 -2.91 22.05
CA ILE A 300 11.91 -2.32 23.30
C ILE A 300 11.06 -1.12 23.73
N ILE A 301 10.76 -0.21 22.79
CA ILE A 301 9.92 0.97 23.05
C ILE A 301 8.52 0.53 23.50
N GLU A 302 7.89 -0.40 22.77
CA GLU A 302 6.53 -0.85 23.07
C GLU A 302 6.40 -1.49 24.45
N VAL A 303 7.36 -2.33 24.84
CA VAL A 303 7.39 -2.94 26.18
C VAL A 303 7.49 -1.87 27.26
N THR A 304 8.41 -0.92 27.09
CA THR A 304 8.67 0.16 28.04
C THR A 304 7.43 1.06 28.18
N ASP A 305 6.86 1.49 27.06
CA ASP A 305 5.73 2.42 27.04
C ASP A 305 4.45 1.78 27.55
N ARG A 306 4.21 0.49 27.25
CA ARG A 306 3.06 -0.24 27.79
C ARG A 306 3.14 -0.37 29.31
N GLN A 307 4.33 -0.58 29.85
CA GLN A 307 4.53 -0.62 31.30
C GLN A 307 4.31 0.77 31.91
N ALA A 308 4.83 1.82 31.29
CA ALA A 308 4.64 3.21 31.73
C ALA A 308 3.17 3.64 31.71
N GLU A 309 2.43 3.28 30.65
CA GLU A 309 1.01 3.54 30.49
C GLU A 309 0.17 2.81 31.55
N ARG A 310 0.41 1.51 31.77
CA ARG A 310 -0.26 0.74 32.84
C ARG A 310 0.06 1.27 34.23
N GLY A 311 1.28 1.77 34.42
CA GLY A 311 1.70 2.39 35.67
C GLY A 311 1.00 3.72 35.94
N GLY A 312 0.43 4.36 34.91
CA GLY A 312 -0.35 5.60 35.03
C GLY A 312 0.45 6.79 35.55
N LYS A 313 1.79 6.75 35.52
CA LYS A 313 2.66 7.81 36.10
C LYS A 313 3.25 8.76 35.07
N VAL A 314 3.12 8.47 33.77
CA VAL A 314 3.68 9.31 32.72
C VAL A 314 2.58 10.20 32.13
N GLU A 315 2.67 11.51 32.39
CA GLU A 315 1.63 12.50 32.05
C GLU A 315 1.28 12.52 30.55
N ILE A 316 2.27 12.32 29.67
CA ILE A 316 2.03 12.38 28.22
C ILE A 316 1.06 11.30 27.76
N PHE A 317 1.11 10.09 28.33
CA PHE A 317 0.18 9.00 28.01
C PHE A 317 -1.20 9.21 28.61
N GLN A 318 -1.33 9.95 29.72
CA GLN A 318 -2.65 10.32 30.24
C GLN A 318 -3.31 11.38 29.37
N LYS A 319 -2.55 12.41 29.00
CA LYS A 319 -3.04 13.54 28.21
C LYS A 319 -3.29 13.15 26.75
N PHE A 320 -2.48 12.22 26.23
CA PHE A 320 -2.57 11.70 24.87
C PHE A 320 -2.41 10.16 24.87
N PRO A 321 -3.47 9.41 25.20
CA PRO A 321 -3.43 7.96 25.23
C PRO A 321 -2.98 7.35 23.90
N ARG A 322 -2.19 6.29 23.98
CA ARG A 322 -1.68 5.61 22.78
C ARG A 322 -2.83 4.86 22.13
N LYS A 323 -3.08 5.13 20.84
CA LYS A 323 -4.19 4.53 20.09
C LYS A 323 -3.84 3.21 19.40
N ALA A 324 -2.56 2.96 19.18
CA ALA A 324 -2.07 1.79 18.46
C ALA A 324 -0.66 1.43 18.95
N LEU A 325 -0.25 0.20 18.63
CA LEU A 325 1.09 -0.31 18.85
C LEU A 325 2.05 0.28 17.82
N ILE A 326 3.31 0.49 18.20
CA ILE A 326 4.36 0.98 17.29
C ILE A 326 4.98 -0.14 16.44
N LEU A 327 4.68 -1.40 16.74
CA LEU A 327 5.28 -2.58 16.09
C LEU A 327 4.93 -2.63 14.59
N ASN A 328 5.93 -2.91 13.76
CA ASN A 328 5.85 -2.97 12.29
C ASN A 328 5.41 -1.67 11.61
N MET A 329 5.43 -0.55 12.33
CA MET A 329 5.14 0.75 11.71
C MET A 329 6.34 1.22 10.88
N PRO A 330 6.12 1.97 9.80
CA PRO A 330 7.21 2.56 9.03
C PRO A 330 8.17 3.40 9.89
N LEU A 331 9.41 3.52 9.44
CA LEU A 331 10.44 4.31 10.15
C LEU A 331 9.98 5.74 10.45
N ILE A 332 9.35 6.42 9.48
CA ILE A 332 8.89 7.80 9.65
C ILE A 332 7.76 7.91 10.69
N THR A 333 6.88 6.91 10.75
CA THR A 333 5.82 6.81 11.77
C THR A 333 6.41 6.56 13.15
N THR A 334 7.44 5.72 13.23
CA THR A 334 8.21 5.44 14.45
C THR A 334 8.92 6.71 14.93
N LEU A 335 9.54 7.47 14.03
CA LEU A 335 10.15 8.75 14.34
C LEU A 335 9.09 9.75 14.85
N TYR A 336 7.95 9.87 14.17
CA TYR A 336 6.85 10.73 14.62
C TYR A 336 6.39 10.37 16.04
N TYR A 337 6.17 9.08 16.31
CA TYR A 337 5.82 8.58 17.63
C TYR A 337 6.83 9.01 18.68
N CYS A 338 8.12 8.86 18.38
CA CYS A 338 9.20 9.26 19.28
C CYS A 338 9.26 10.78 19.47
N CYS A 339 9.06 11.57 18.41
CA CYS A 339 8.96 13.03 18.51
C CYS A 339 7.73 13.49 19.30
N PHE A 340 6.69 12.66 19.37
CA PHE A 340 5.47 12.96 20.10
C PHE A 340 5.64 12.62 21.59
N TYR A 341 6.00 11.37 21.90
CA TYR A 341 6.02 10.85 23.27
C TYR A 341 7.37 11.01 23.99
N HIS A 342 8.48 11.04 23.25
CA HIS A 342 9.83 10.85 23.79
C HIS A 342 10.81 11.97 23.36
N TYR A 343 10.29 13.13 22.99
CA TYR A 343 11.08 14.19 22.35
C TYR A 343 12.28 14.69 23.18
N ALA A 344 12.11 14.73 24.50
CA ALA A 344 13.12 15.22 25.43
C ALA A 344 14.06 14.12 25.94
N GLU A 345 13.92 12.88 25.44
CA GLU A 345 14.79 11.80 25.87
C GLU A 345 16.22 11.93 25.33
N PRO A 346 17.23 11.59 26.16
CA PRO A 346 18.62 11.69 25.76
C PRO A 346 18.97 10.73 24.63
N GLU A 347 19.95 11.09 23.80
CA GLU A 347 20.35 10.30 22.61
C GLU A 347 20.81 8.85 22.92
N GLY A 348 21.05 8.52 24.19
CA GLY A 348 21.36 7.16 24.61
C GLY A 348 20.16 6.21 24.67
N THR A 349 18.91 6.70 24.57
CA THR A 349 17.72 5.85 24.60
C THR A 349 17.26 5.47 23.20
N PHE A 350 16.69 4.26 23.09
CA PHE A 350 16.15 3.75 21.83
C PHE A 350 14.96 4.56 21.31
N SER A 351 14.19 5.19 22.19
CA SER A 351 13.04 6.06 21.91
C SER A 351 13.41 7.51 21.60
N SER A 352 14.68 7.91 21.74
CA SER A 352 15.09 9.28 21.43
C SER A 352 15.01 9.56 19.91
N PRO A 353 14.31 10.64 19.48
CA PRO A 353 14.22 10.99 18.06
C PRO A 353 15.58 11.23 17.39
N LEU A 354 16.52 11.81 18.13
CA LEU A 354 17.88 12.08 17.63
C LEU A 354 18.66 10.78 17.43
N ASN A 355 18.50 9.82 18.35
CA ASN A 355 19.10 8.49 18.22
C ASN A 355 18.54 7.73 17.00
N ILE A 356 17.23 7.81 16.75
CA ILE A 356 16.59 7.23 15.55
C ILE A 356 17.15 7.89 14.30
N ARG A 357 17.23 9.23 14.26
CA ARG A 357 17.78 9.97 13.13
C ARG A 357 19.20 9.52 12.80
N GLN A 358 20.07 9.42 13.81
CA GLN A 358 21.46 9.00 13.63
C GLN A 358 21.55 7.55 13.16
N THR A 359 20.79 6.64 13.76
CA THR A 359 20.84 5.20 13.46
C THR A 359 20.44 4.91 12.01
N PHE A 360 19.33 5.49 11.56
CA PHE A 360 18.79 5.25 10.21
C PHE A 360 19.16 6.33 9.19
N LYS A 361 20.12 7.20 9.53
CA LYS A 361 20.62 8.27 8.65
C LYS A 361 19.51 9.14 8.05
N ILE A 362 18.49 9.44 8.85
CA ILE A 362 17.33 10.25 8.41
C ILE A 362 17.82 11.66 8.08
N SER A 363 17.43 12.17 6.91
CA SER A 363 17.83 13.50 6.47
C SER A 363 17.34 14.59 7.42
N GLU A 364 18.03 15.73 7.44
CA GLU A 364 17.65 16.88 8.27
C GLU A 364 16.23 17.34 7.95
N LYS A 365 15.87 17.41 6.67
CA LYS A 365 14.52 17.82 6.22
C LYS A 365 13.44 16.85 6.72
N GLN A 366 13.64 15.54 6.57
CA GLN A 366 12.67 14.53 7.04
C GLN A 366 12.51 14.57 8.57
N TYR A 367 13.62 14.66 9.30
CA TYR A 367 13.57 14.81 10.75
C TYR A 367 12.83 16.07 11.17
N PHE A 368 13.19 17.21 10.58
CA PHE A 368 12.61 18.51 10.90
C PHE A 368 11.10 18.55 10.66
N VAL A 369 10.64 18.09 9.49
CA VAL A 369 9.20 18.04 9.16
C VAL A 369 8.44 17.15 10.16
N THR A 370 9.01 15.99 10.50
CA THR A 370 8.38 15.02 11.41
C THR A 370 8.29 15.55 12.83
N ALA A 371 9.39 16.12 13.33
CA ALA A 371 9.44 16.75 14.65
C ALA A 371 8.49 17.95 14.72
N LEU A 372 8.52 18.84 13.73
CA LEU A 372 7.63 20.00 13.67
C LEU A 372 6.16 19.58 13.73
N ALA A 373 5.76 18.58 12.92
CA ALA A 373 4.40 18.06 12.93
C ALA A 373 4.00 17.50 14.30
N ALA A 374 4.85 16.67 14.92
CA ALA A 374 4.57 16.07 16.23
C ALA A 374 4.50 17.11 17.35
N ARG A 375 5.45 18.05 17.41
CA ARG A 375 5.48 19.10 18.45
C ARG A 375 4.35 20.11 18.27
N ALA A 376 4.02 20.47 17.03
CA ALA A 376 2.87 21.33 16.74
C ALA A 376 1.55 20.65 17.13
N LYS A 377 1.40 19.34 16.91
CA LYS A 377 0.22 18.57 17.32
C LYS A 377 0.00 18.61 18.83
N LEU A 378 1.09 18.59 19.61
CA LEU A 378 1.08 18.74 21.06
C LEU A 378 0.91 20.20 21.54
N LYS A 379 0.89 21.16 20.61
CA LYS A 379 0.92 22.60 20.91
C LYS A 379 2.12 22.99 21.77
N ALA A 380 3.23 22.27 21.64
CA ALA A 380 4.47 22.49 22.35
C ALA A 380 5.28 23.60 21.67
N TRP A 381 4.77 24.84 21.72
CA TRP A 381 5.30 25.95 20.91
C TRP A 381 6.74 26.33 21.25
N LEU A 382 7.19 26.09 22.48
CA LEU A 382 8.60 26.27 22.87
C LEU A 382 9.52 25.29 22.15
N ASP A 383 9.11 24.03 22.04
CA ASP A 383 9.88 23.02 21.30
C ASP A 383 9.86 23.28 19.80
N VAL A 384 8.71 23.75 19.29
CA VAL A 384 8.59 24.21 17.91
C VAL A 384 9.60 25.32 17.65
N ASP A 385 9.69 26.32 18.51
CA ASP A 385 10.65 27.43 18.37
C ASP A 385 12.11 26.95 18.41
N ALA A 386 12.41 26.03 19.34
CA ALA A 386 13.74 25.44 19.49
C ALA A 386 14.21 24.68 18.23
N LEU A 387 13.30 24.11 17.42
CA LEU A 387 13.67 23.45 16.16
C LEU A 387 14.33 24.40 15.15
N PHE A 388 14.01 25.70 15.20
CA PHE A 388 14.57 26.70 14.29
C PHE A 388 15.86 27.32 14.83
N ALA A 389 16.20 27.08 16.09
CA ALA A 389 17.32 27.71 16.76
C ALA A 389 18.65 27.15 16.22
N SER A 390 19.21 27.82 15.21
CA SER A 390 20.59 27.57 14.77
C SER A 390 21.54 28.47 15.56
N ARG A 391 22.51 27.87 16.27
CA ARG A 391 23.63 28.62 16.84
C ARG A 391 24.65 28.87 15.75
N ASN A 392 24.76 30.11 15.29
CA ASN A 392 25.94 30.52 14.52
C ASN A 392 27.13 30.71 15.47
N TRP A 393 28.33 30.42 14.98
CA TRP A 393 29.61 30.57 15.67
C TRP A 393 29.85 31.93 16.38
N LEU A 394 29.17 33.00 15.96
CA LEU A 394 29.25 34.35 16.54
C LEU A 394 28.17 34.63 17.62
N GLY A 395 27.42 33.62 18.07
CA GLY A 395 26.40 33.77 19.10
C GLY A 395 25.09 34.41 18.65
N PHE A 396 24.99 34.87 17.39
CA PHE A 396 23.72 35.32 16.82
C PHE A 396 22.81 34.12 16.48
N THR A 397 21.68 34.01 17.15
CA THR A 397 20.62 33.06 16.82
C THR A 397 19.77 33.61 15.69
N ARG A 398 19.91 33.03 14.49
CA ARG A 398 18.96 33.25 13.39
C ARG A 398 18.14 31.98 13.22
N LYS A 399 16.81 32.15 13.16
CA LYS A 399 15.89 31.06 12.83
C LYS A 399 16.20 30.57 11.41
N LYS A 400 16.53 29.29 11.29
CA LYS A 400 16.73 28.61 9.99
C LYS A 400 15.73 27.47 9.88
N SER A 401 15.28 27.19 8.67
CA SER A 401 14.38 26.08 8.40
C SER A 401 14.76 25.39 7.09
N PRO A 402 14.72 24.05 7.02
CA PRO A 402 14.81 23.31 5.76
C PRO A 402 13.49 23.37 4.94
N LEU A 403 12.47 24.08 5.42
CA LEU A 403 11.21 24.36 4.72
C LEU A 403 11.06 25.87 4.51
N SER A 404 10.25 26.26 3.52
CA SER A 404 9.79 27.64 3.43
C SER A 404 8.98 28.02 4.67
N PHE A 405 9.11 29.26 5.13
CA PHE A 405 8.34 29.74 6.29
C PHE A 405 6.83 29.78 6.01
N GLN A 406 6.41 29.89 4.74
CA GLN A 406 5.01 29.66 4.36
C GLN A 406 4.54 28.27 4.78
N ARG A 407 5.28 27.22 4.42
CA ARG A 407 4.93 25.84 4.75
C ARG A 407 4.92 25.61 6.27
N VAL A 408 5.82 26.26 6.99
CA VAL A 408 5.84 26.27 8.46
C VAL A 408 4.54 26.87 8.99
N VAL A 409 4.15 28.06 8.51
CA VAL A 409 2.91 28.74 8.91
C VAL A 409 1.69 27.84 8.66
N ASP A 410 1.61 27.16 7.52
CA ASP A 410 0.52 26.23 7.21
C ASP A 410 0.44 25.07 8.21
N ILE A 411 1.57 24.45 8.55
CA ILE A 411 1.64 23.35 9.53
C ILE A 411 1.19 23.84 10.91
N LEU A 412 1.63 25.02 11.33
CA LEU A 412 1.27 25.60 12.62
C LEU A 412 -0.22 25.98 12.65
N GLN A 413 -0.74 26.59 11.59
CA GLN A 413 -2.15 26.95 11.48
C GLN A 413 -3.06 25.72 11.50
N LYS A 414 -2.70 24.65 10.78
CA LYS A 414 -3.42 23.36 10.80
C LYS A 414 -3.49 22.73 12.20
N ASN A 415 -2.53 23.04 13.06
CA ASN A 415 -2.49 22.59 14.46
C ASN A 415 -3.00 23.66 15.45
N SER A 416 -3.73 24.66 14.97
CA SER A 416 -4.34 25.70 15.79
C SER A 416 -3.33 26.50 16.62
N ALA A 417 -2.20 26.84 16.01
CA ALA A 417 -1.25 27.76 16.60
C ALA A 417 -1.90 29.12 16.90
N PRO A 418 -1.68 29.70 18.10
CA PRO A 418 -2.15 31.04 18.41
C PRO A 418 -1.60 32.08 17.44
N THR A 419 -2.34 33.18 17.25
CA THR A 419 -1.96 34.26 16.34
C THR A 419 -0.58 34.85 16.65
N HIS A 420 -0.19 34.98 17.92
CA HIS A 420 1.15 35.47 18.28
C HIS A 420 2.26 34.51 17.84
N VAL A 421 2.03 33.19 17.92
CA VAL A 421 2.99 32.18 17.41
C VAL A 421 3.09 32.27 15.89
N LEU A 422 1.95 32.33 15.20
CA LEU A 422 1.93 32.48 13.73
C LEU A 422 2.63 33.76 13.29
N GLN A 423 2.46 34.86 14.01
CA GLN A 423 3.09 36.14 13.71
C GLN A 423 4.62 36.04 13.66
N ASP A 424 5.24 35.31 14.59
CA ASP A 424 6.69 35.13 14.62
C ASP A 424 7.24 34.45 13.36
N TYR A 425 6.47 33.54 12.75
CA TYR A 425 6.89 32.81 11.55
C TYR A 425 6.44 33.48 10.25
N VAL A 426 5.28 34.14 10.23
CA VAL A 426 4.86 34.97 9.09
C VAL A 426 5.87 36.09 8.86
N ALA A 427 6.43 36.68 9.92
CA ALA A 427 7.47 37.71 9.81
C ALA A 427 8.74 37.23 9.06
N LEU A 428 8.99 35.93 9.05
CA LEU A 428 10.16 35.28 8.42
C LEU A 428 9.91 34.87 6.96
N VAL A 429 8.71 35.10 6.42
CA VAL A 429 8.43 34.89 5.00
C VAL A 429 9.14 35.96 4.18
N ASP A 430 10.00 35.52 3.25
CA ASP A 430 10.86 36.41 2.45
C ASP A 430 10.06 37.23 1.44
N ASP A 431 9.07 36.62 0.77
CA ASP A 431 8.19 37.30 -0.17
C ASP A 431 7.26 38.27 0.57
N GLY A 432 7.39 39.56 0.26
CA GLY A 432 6.67 40.63 0.96
C GLY A 432 5.15 40.62 0.72
N GLU A 433 4.71 40.23 -0.47
CA GLU A 433 3.29 40.20 -0.85
C GLU A 433 2.59 38.98 -0.22
N LEU A 434 3.23 37.82 -0.32
CA LEU A 434 2.80 36.59 0.35
C LEU A 434 2.77 36.78 1.86
N ARG A 435 3.81 37.39 2.45
CA ARG A 435 3.85 37.71 3.88
C ARG A 435 2.67 38.58 4.30
N LEU A 436 2.37 39.64 3.53
CA LEU A 436 1.24 40.52 3.80
C LEU A 436 -0.10 39.76 3.70
N THR A 437 -0.23 38.90 2.69
CA THR A 437 -1.41 38.05 2.48
C THR A 437 -1.63 37.09 3.64
N LEU A 438 -0.60 36.38 4.07
CA LEU A 438 -0.63 35.48 5.22
C LEU A 438 -0.93 36.24 6.52
N ALA A 439 -0.32 37.41 6.72
CA ALA A 439 -0.55 38.23 7.91
C ALA A 439 -2.01 38.68 8.02
N GLN A 440 -2.63 39.09 6.90
CA GLN A 440 -4.06 39.42 6.87
C GLN A 440 -4.93 38.18 7.12
N LYS A 441 -4.64 37.06 6.42
CA LYS A 441 -5.38 35.79 6.56
C LYS A 441 -5.39 35.27 7.99
N HIS A 442 -4.26 35.39 8.70
CA HIS A 442 -4.09 34.87 10.05
C HIS A 442 -4.23 35.93 11.15
N LYS A 443 -4.65 37.15 10.80
CA LYS A 443 -4.85 38.28 11.73
C LYS A 443 -3.58 38.66 12.51
N CYS A 444 -2.40 38.51 11.91
CA CYS A 444 -1.14 39.00 12.45
C CYS A 444 -1.04 40.52 12.23
N HIS A 445 -1.87 41.26 12.98
CA HIS A 445 -2.14 42.69 12.75
C HIS A 445 -0.87 43.54 12.81
N ASP A 446 0.09 43.22 13.67
CA ASP A 446 1.32 44.00 13.80
C ASP A 446 2.14 44.02 12.50
N ILE A 447 2.21 42.89 11.80
CA ILE A 447 2.94 42.78 10.53
C ILE A 447 2.26 43.63 9.46
N VAL A 448 0.92 43.60 9.39
CA VAL A 448 0.17 44.40 8.41
C VAL A 448 0.37 45.89 8.68
N ILE A 449 0.23 46.31 9.94
CA ILE A 449 0.41 47.71 10.37
C ILE A 449 1.83 48.19 10.11
N SER A 450 2.85 47.40 10.45
CA SER A 450 4.26 47.76 10.22
C SER A 450 4.57 47.84 8.72
N THR A 451 4.04 46.92 7.92
CA THR A 451 4.24 46.91 6.46
C THR A 451 3.67 48.16 5.81
N TYR A 452 2.43 48.54 6.14
CA TYR A 452 1.83 49.76 5.59
C TYR A 452 2.52 51.04 6.06
N ARG A 453 2.98 51.08 7.31
CA ARG A 453 3.85 52.15 7.82
C ARG A 453 5.13 52.27 6.99
N ASP A 454 5.81 51.14 6.74
CA ASP A 454 7.11 51.12 6.06
C ASP A 454 6.98 51.46 4.56
N MET A 455 5.88 51.06 3.94
CA MET A 455 5.48 51.51 2.59
C MET A 455 5.13 52.99 2.55
N LYS A 456 4.84 53.60 3.71
CA LYS A 456 4.30 54.95 3.90
C LYS A 456 2.96 55.12 3.21
N ASP A 457 2.15 54.06 3.11
CA ASP A 457 0.84 54.10 2.46
C ASP A 457 -0.25 54.42 3.49
N ARG A 458 -0.72 55.67 3.46
CA ARG A 458 -1.74 56.14 4.41
C ARG A 458 -3.11 55.55 4.13
N GLN A 459 -3.45 55.33 2.86
CA GLN A 459 -4.78 54.86 2.45
C GLN A 459 -4.98 53.40 2.87
N LEU A 460 -3.98 52.55 2.65
CA LEU A 460 -4.03 51.16 3.10
C LEU A 460 -4.11 51.05 4.62
N LEU A 461 -3.38 51.88 5.37
CA LEU A 461 -3.43 51.90 6.83
C LEU A 461 -4.80 52.35 7.37
N LEU A 462 -5.39 53.39 6.78
CA LEU A 462 -6.76 53.83 7.09
C LEU A 462 -7.80 52.75 6.76
N GLY A 463 -7.68 52.10 5.60
CA GLY A 463 -8.54 51.00 5.21
C GLY A 463 -8.44 49.81 6.17
N TYR A 464 -7.22 49.52 6.66
CA TYR A 464 -6.98 48.44 7.61
C TYR A 464 -7.49 48.75 9.02
N ARG A 465 -7.52 50.01 9.43
CA ARG A 465 -8.17 50.47 10.69
C ARG A 465 -9.61 49.95 10.81
N GLY A 466 -10.34 49.90 9.70
CA GLY A 466 -11.71 49.35 9.66
C GLY A 466 -11.81 47.83 9.83
N LYS A 467 -10.70 47.10 9.71
CA LYS A 467 -10.64 45.63 9.82
C LYS A 467 -10.20 45.13 11.21
N VAL A 468 -9.64 46.00 12.04
CA VAL A 468 -9.29 45.68 13.43
C VAL A 468 -10.47 45.93 14.36
N VAL A 469 -10.47 45.27 15.52
CA VAL A 469 -11.56 45.42 16.50
C VAL A 469 -11.54 46.83 17.10
N ARG A 470 -12.71 47.45 17.27
CA ARG A 470 -12.81 48.78 17.88
C ARG A 470 -12.33 48.77 19.33
N GLY A 471 -11.54 49.77 19.74
CA GLY A 471 -10.93 49.90 21.06
C GLY A 471 -9.73 48.98 21.32
N SER A 472 -9.35 48.16 20.33
CA SER A 472 -8.20 47.24 20.43
C SER A 472 -6.86 47.98 20.56
N ALA A 473 -5.81 47.26 20.93
CA ALA A 473 -4.47 47.82 20.98
C ALA A 473 -3.97 48.16 19.56
N GLU A 474 -4.41 47.38 18.58
CA GLU A 474 -4.11 47.52 17.16
C GLU A 474 -4.73 48.79 16.57
N GLU A 475 -5.99 49.10 16.90
CA GLU A 475 -6.62 50.36 16.46
C GLU A 475 -5.87 51.57 17.03
N ARG A 476 -5.53 51.53 18.33
CA ARG A 476 -4.75 52.59 18.99
C ARG A 476 -3.38 52.77 18.33
N LYS A 477 -2.68 51.67 18.03
CA LYS A 477 -1.39 51.68 17.32
C LYS A 477 -1.51 52.31 15.93
N ILE A 478 -2.60 52.06 15.22
CA ILE A 478 -2.87 52.69 13.92
C ILE A 478 -3.10 54.19 14.11
N ASP A 479 -3.90 54.60 15.08
CA ASP A 479 -4.20 56.01 15.36
C ASP A 479 -2.95 56.80 15.77
N ASP A 480 -2.08 56.21 16.58
CA ASP A 480 -0.79 56.77 16.98
C ASP A 480 0.14 56.96 15.78
N LEU A 481 0.17 56.00 14.84
CA LEU A 481 0.96 56.12 13.62
C LEU A 481 0.40 57.22 12.70
N LEU A 482 -0.92 57.26 12.50
CA LEU A 482 -1.57 58.23 11.63
C LEU A 482 -1.47 59.67 12.14
N SER A 483 -1.40 59.86 13.46
CA SER A 483 -1.23 61.16 14.11
C SER A 483 0.24 61.60 14.24
N ASN A 484 1.20 60.71 13.95
CA ASN A 484 2.62 61.01 14.08
C ASN A 484 3.11 61.98 12.99
N PRO A 485 3.51 63.23 13.35
CA PRO A 485 3.92 64.24 12.36
C PRO A 485 5.28 63.94 11.71
N GLN A 486 6.04 62.98 12.23
CA GLN A 486 7.35 62.60 11.68
C GLN A 486 7.25 61.66 10.47
N ILE A 487 6.10 61.03 10.25
CA ILE A 487 5.90 60.10 9.12
C ILE A 487 5.45 60.88 7.89
N ARG A 488 6.30 60.92 6.86
CA ARG A 488 5.96 61.48 5.55
C ARG A 488 5.21 60.44 4.71
N TRP A 489 3.89 60.51 4.73
CA TRP A 489 3.01 59.61 3.98
C TRP A 489 3.10 59.82 2.46
N LYS A 490 3.06 58.73 1.71
CA LYS A 490 2.71 58.69 0.29
C LYS A 490 1.18 58.61 0.23
N ASN A 491 0.56 59.60 -0.42
CA ASN A 491 -0.89 59.66 -0.57
C ASN A 491 -1.34 58.94 -1.83
#